data_AF-A0A3B9QL89-F1
#
_entry.id   AF-A0A3B9QL89-F1
#
_cell.length_a   1.000
_cell.length_b   1.000
_cell.length_c   1.000
_cell.angle_alpha   90.00
_cell.angle_beta   90.00
_cell.angle_gamma   90.00
#
_symmetry.space_group_name_H-M   'P 1'
#
loop_
_entity.id
_entity.type
_entity.pdbx_description
1 polymer ?
#
loop_
_entity_poly.entity_id
_entity_poly.type
_entity_poly.pdbx_seq_one_letter_code
_entity_poly.pdbx_strand_id
1 'polypeptide(L)'
;MQGLKVTLAERERSYPVYIGRGLLEGLGEFSRREKFPKRVAVIADSTVARLYGQAALSSLEGAGHTAELLSFPAGEASKTLGTAQVLYEELLERGFDRGCGVIALGGGVTCDLAGFVAATYMRGLPWAAVPTTLLAQVDAAIGGKTGVDHRKGKNLIGAFHQPSFVLVDPAVLSTLPQRELHAGLAELLKTALIGDADLFRLAEQQLSTVLSGELSPLEEAVARAVRVKAEVVSRDEREGGLRRILNFGHTLAHALEAATNYRYFLHGEAVAWGMIAATWLSWRRGLLEEAEHKRIERLLLKLSKPPLPEVSSEALLEHLRRDKKIVAGRLYYVLLRGIGEAVVEGGVTEGELLSAWEYIRTVEEGSSRNPSPLPRHPSRILVLHGPNLNLLGEREPEVYGKMTLKELNRALEDFARERGIELRIFQSNHEGVLIDLLHEHRGWADGIVINPGALTHYSYALRDAIAAVGLPTVEVHLSDIHSREPFRRTSVIRDVCIAQISGKGLGSYLEGIEVLRKEEKGAAGAG
;
A
#
# COMPACT_ATOMS: atom_id res chain seq x y z
N MET A 1 -14.64 -17.31 24.86
CA MET A 1 -14.77 -17.81 23.47
C MET A 1 -15.72 -16.89 22.70
N GLN A 2 -15.21 -16.17 21.71
CA GLN A 2 -16.00 -15.43 20.75
C GLN A 2 -16.03 -16.23 19.44
N GLY A 3 -17.23 -16.53 18.93
CA GLY A 3 -17.40 -17.09 17.59
C GLY A 3 -17.68 -15.95 16.61
N LEU A 4 -16.79 -15.74 15.64
CA LEU A 4 -17.00 -14.85 14.51
C LEU A 4 -17.26 -15.70 13.25
N LYS A 5 -17.91 -15.12 12.25
CA LYS A 5 -18.16 -15.79 10.97
C LYS A 5 -17.75 -14.90 9.82
N VAL A 6 -16.87 -15.40 8.95
CA VAL A 6 -16.59 -14.77 7.65
C VAL A 6 -17.71 -15.17 6.70
N THR A 7 -18.47 -14.20 6.22
CA THR A 7 -19.66 -14.45 5.39
C THR A 7 -19.37 -14.04 3.96
N LEU A 8 -19.08 -15.01 3.10
CA LEU A 8 -18.78 -14.78 1.69
C LEU A 8 -20.07 -14.74 0.85
N ALA A 9 -19.99 -14.16 -0.35
CA ALA A 9 -21.10 -14.09 -1.30
C ALA A 9 -21.65 -15.50 -1.62
N GLU A 10 -20.75 -16.45 -1.87
CA GLU A 10 -21.07 -17.87 -1.89
C GLU A 10 -21.15 -18.39 -0.45
N ARG A 11 -22.36 -18.48 0.09
CA ARG A 11 -22.59 -18.85 1.50
C ARG A 11 -21.98 -20.19 1.89
N GLU A 12 -21.86 -21.13 0.96
CA GLU A 12 -21.22 -22.43 1.16
C GLU A 12 -19.70 -22.34 1.43
N ARG A 13 -19.06 -21.23 1.03
CA ARG A 13 -17.63 -20.95 1.28
C ARG A 13 -17.41 -20.09 2.53
N SER A 14 -18.49 -19.73 3.24
CA SER A 14 -18.40 -19.02 4.51
C SER A 14 -17.90 -19.95 5.62
N TYR A 15 -17.08 -19.44 6.53
CA TYR A 15 -16.45 -20.25 7.57
C TYR A 15 -16.41 -19.52 8.93
N PRO A 16 -16.46 -20.26 10.04
CA PRO A 16 -16.31 -19.67 11.37
C PRO A 16 -14.84 -19.41 11.71
N VAL A 17 -14.63 -18.36 12.50
CA VAL A 17 -13.39 -18.08 13.20
C VAL A 17 -13.66 -18.12 14.69
N TYR A 18 -13.06 -19.10 15.36
CA TYR A 18 -13.17 -19.32 16.79
C TYR A 18 -12.01 -18.64 17.50
N ILE A 19 -12.29 -17.77 18.46
CA ILE A 19 -11.28 -16.99 19.18
C ILE A 19 -11.45 -17.22 20.69
N GLY A 20 -10.36 -17.57 21.35
CA GLY A 20 -10.33 -17.76 22.79
C GLY A 20 -9.04 -18.42 23.24
N ARG A 21 -8.78 -18.38 24.54
CA ARG A 21 -7.58 -19.00 25.13
C ARG A 21 -7.79 -20.50 25.33
N GLY A 22 -6.76 -21.30 25.07
CA GLY A 22 -6.76 -22.75 25.29
C GLY A 22 -7.61 -23.53 24.28
N LEU A 23 -7.89 -22.94 23.10
CA LEU A 23 -8.67 -23.61 22.07
C LEU A 23 -7.91 -24.75 21.38
N LEU A 24 -6.57 -24.75 21.38
CA LEU A 24 -5.78 -25.84 20.77
C LEU A 24 -6.11 -27.21 21.38
N GLU A 25 -6.34 -27.28 22.69
CA GLU A 25 -6.72 -28.51 23.38
C GLU A 25 -8.11 -29.02 22.95
N GLY A 26 -8.97 -28.12 22.47
CA GLY A 26 -10.29 -28.42 21.92
C GLY A 26 -10.35 -28.60 20.41
N LEU A 27 -9.21 -28.58 19.69
CA LEU A 27 -9.15 -28.67 18.22
C LEU A 27 -9.99 -29.82 17.64
N GLY A 28 -9.97 -30.99 18.27
CA GLY A 28 -10.76 -32.14 17.86
C GLY A 28 -12.26 -31.91 17.91
N GLU A 29 -12.76 -31.29 18.98
CA GLU A 29 -14.20 -31.02 19.12
C GLU A 29 -14.68 -29.94 18.16
N PHE A 30 -13.87 -28.91 17.87
CA PHE A 30 -14.17 -27.97 16.78
C PHE A 30 -14.16 -28.66 15.41
N SER A 31 -13.20 -29.55 15.16
CA SER A 31 -13.15 -30.34 13.91
C SER A 31 -14.40 -31.19 13.74
N ARG A 32 -14.86 -31.86 14.81
CA ARG A 32 -16.10 -32.63 14.81
C ARG A 32 -17.32 -31.75 14.56
N ARG A 33 -17.41 -30.61 15.24
CA ARG A 33 -18.50 -29.63 15.12
C ARG A 33 -18.65 -29.12 13.69
N GLU A 34 -17.53 -28.78 13.04
CA GLU A 34 -17.50 -28.30 11.66
C GLU A 34 -17.54 -29.42 10.62
N LYS A 35 -17.82 -30.67 11.04
CA LYS A 35 -17.91 -31.86 10.17
C LYS A 35 -16.64 -32.05 9.32
N PHE A 36 -15.49 -31.72 9.88
CA PHE A 36 -14.20 -31.85 9.20
C PHE A 36 -13.88 -33.33 8.92
N PRO A 37 -13.13 -33.64 7.85
CA PRO A 37 -12.74 -35.01 7.52
C PRO A 37 -12.18 -35.82 8.68
N LYS A 38 -12.48 -37.13 8.69
CA LYS A 38 -12.00 -38.05 9.74
C LYS A 38 -10.51 -38.31 9.66
N ARG A 39 -9.95 -38.40 8.45
CA ARG A 39 -8.51 -38.57 8.21
C ARG A 39 -7.88 -37.20 7.97
N VAL A 40 -6.91 -36.81 8.80
CA VAL A 40 -6.38 -35.44 8.86
C VAL A 40 -4.85 -35.43 8.77
N ALA A 41 -4.31 -34.62 7.87
CA ALA A 41 -2.89 -34.27 7.87
C ALA A 41 -2.70 -32.95 8.61
N VAL A 42 -2.01 -32.96 9.74
CA VAL A 42 -1.57 -31.75 10.43
C VAL A 42 -0.24 -31.34 9.84
N ILE A 43 -0.17 -30.18 9.19
CA ILE A 43 1.05 -29.64 8.59
C ILE A 43 1.58 -28.52 9.48
N ALA A 44 2.83 -28.64 9.91
CA ALA A 44 3.51 -27.66 10.78
C ALA A 44 4.98 -27.49 10.41
N ASP A 45 5.57 -26.35 10.72
CA ASP A 45 7.03 -26.23 10.66
C ASP A 45 7.70 -27.00 11.80
N SER A 46 9.01 -27.26 11.69
CA SER A 46 9.77 -28.05 12.65
C SER A 46 9.77 -27.49 14.09
N THR A 47 9.60 -26.18 14.26
CA THR A 47 9.52 -25.55 15.58
C THR A 47 8.15 -25.76 16.19
N VAL A 48 7.10 -25.44 15.42
CA VAL A 48 5.70 -25.56 15.85
C VAL A 48 5.30 -27.02 16.06
N ALA A 49 5.75 -27.92 15.19
CA ALA A 49 5.56 -29.37 15.32
C ALA A 49 6.04 -29.88 16.69
N ARG A 50 7.21 -29.43 17.15
CA ARG A 50 7.79 -29.81 18.45
C ARG A 50 7.02 -29.21 19.63
N LEU A 51 6.50 -27.99 19.50
CA LEU A 51 5.79 -27.29 20.58
C LEU A 51 4.35 -27.77 20.74
N TYR A 52 3.63 -27.94 19.63
CA TYR A 52 2.17 -28.05 19.61
C TYR A 52 1.65 -29.27 18.84
N GLY A 53 2.50 -29.98 18.10
CA GLY A 53 2.08 -31.12 17.28
C GLY A 53 1.40 -32.21 18.09
N GLN A 54 1.99 -32.63 19.21
CA GLN A 54 1.40 -33.69 20.05
C GLN A 54 0.07 -33.27 20.66
N ALA A 55 -0.07 -32.01 21.11
CA ALA A 55 -1.32 -31.50 21.66
C ALA A 55 -2.44 -31.49 20.59
N ALA A 56 -2.11 -31.06 19.37
CA ALA A 56 -3.05 -31.08 18.25
C ALA A 56 -3.50 -32.50 17.88
N LEU A 57 -2.55 -33.44 17.75
CA LEU A 57 -2.85 -34.86 17.46
C LEU A 57 -3.72 -35.47 18.56
N SER A 58 -3.35 -35.29 19.83
CA SER A 58 -4.09 -35.86 20.97
C SER A 58 -5.53 -35.32 21.04
N SER A 59 -5.72 -34.02 20.75
CA SER A 59 -7.05 -33.42 20.69
C SER A 59 -7.91 -34.01 19.56
N LEU A 60 -7.34 -34.13 18.35
CA LEU A 60 -8.02 -34.70 17.18
C LEU A 60 -8.39 -36.18 17.40
N GLU A 61 -7.46 -36.98 17.92
CA GLU A 61 -7.66 -38.40 18.23
C GLU A 61 -8.70 -38.62 19.34
N GLY A 62 -8.68 -37.79 20.39
CA GLY A 62 -9.70 -37.77 21.43
C GLY A 62 -11.10 -37.49 20.87
N ALA A 63 -11.18 -36.74 19.75
CA ALA A 63 -12.41 -36.50 19.04
C ALA A 63 -12.76 -37.56 17.96
N GLY A 64 -11.99 -38.64 17.88
CA GLY A 64 -12.18 -39.73 16.94
C GLY A 64 -11.85 -39.37 15.50
N HIS A 65 -10.90 -38.46 15.28
CA HIS A 65 -10.19 -38.31 14.00
C HIS A 65 -8.94 -39.21 14.00
N THR A 66 -8.48 -39.61 12.81
CA THR A 66 -7.17 -40.21 12.63
C THR A 66 -6.26 -39.14 12.05
N ALA A 67 -5.33 -38.64 12.86
CA ALA A 67 -4.48 -37.51 12.50
C ALA A 67 -3.02 -37.93 12.37
N GLU A 68 -2.30 -37.36 11.41
CA GLU A 68 -0.86 -37.54 11.26
C GLU A 68 -0.17 -36.20 11.08
N LEU A 69 0.99 -36.05 11.73
CA LEU A 69 1.82 -34.84 11.62
C LEU A 69 2.81 -34.97 10.46
N LEU A 70 2.77 -33.99 9.56
CA LEU A 70 3.73 -33.78 8.48
C LEU A 70 4.48 -32.48 8.80
N SER A 71 5.82 -32.54 8.82
CA SER A 71 6.63 -31.42 9.25
C SER A 71 7.62 -30.98 8.17
N PHE A 72 7.85 -29.67 8.06
CA PHE A 72 8.83 -29.10 7.14
C PHE A 72 9.77 -28.14 7.89
N PRO A 73 10.94 -27.76 7.33
CA PRO A 73 11.85 -26.85 8.02
C PRO A 73 11.21 -25.47 8.31
N ALA A 74 11.53 -24.86 9.44
CA ALA A 74 10.98 -23.56 9.81
C ALA A 74 11.60 -22.39 9.02
N GLY A 75 10.77 -21.38 8.75
CA GLY A 75 11.16 -20.10 8.16
C GLY A 75 10.66 -19.88 6.73
N GLU A 76 10.71 -18.62 6.28
CA GLU A 76 10.22 -18.19 4.95
C GLU A 76 10.90 -18.95 3.80
N ALA A 77 12.16 -19.38 3.96
CA ALA A 77 12.90 -20.13 2.95
C ALA A 77 12.25 -21.48 2.57
N SER A 78 11.36 -22.00 3.41
CA SER A 78 10.58 -23.21 3.15
C SER A 78 9.24 -22.95 2.47
N LYS A 79 8.88 -21.69 2.23
CA LYS A 79 7.65 -21.32 1.52
C LYS A 79 7.84 -21.45 0.01
N THR A 80 8.07 -22.66 -0.48
CA THR A 80 8.44 -22.92 -1.88
C THR A 80 7.63 -24.05 -2.52
N LEU A 81 7.60 -24.09 -3.85
CA LEU A 81 7.05 -25.23 -4.59
C LEU A 81 7.78 -26.55 -4.26
N GLY A 82 9.07 -26.51 -3.96
CA GLY A 82 9.84 -27.70 -3.58
C GLY A 82 9.35 -28.30 -2.27
N THR A 83 9.08 -27.46 -1.27
CA THR A 83 8.49 -27.92 0.00
C THR A 83 7.07 -28.42 -0.19
N ALA A 84 6.26 -27.77 -1.04
CA ALA A 84 4.94 -28.27 -1.40
C ALA A 84 5.01 -29.66 -2.07
N GLN A 85 6.00 -29.90 -2.94
CA GLN A 85 6.21 -31.20 -3.57
C GLN A 85 6.51 -32.30 -2.55
N VAL A 86 7.41 -32.06 -1.59
CA VAL A 86 7.70 -33.01 -0.51
C VAL A 86 6.44 -33.34 0.29
N LEU A 87 5.62 -32.33 0.61
CA LEU A 87 4.35 -32.55 1.29
C LEU A 87 3.36 -33.37 0.44
N TYR A 88 3.33 -33.19 -0.88
CA TYR A 88 2.51 -34.03 -1.77
C TYR A 88 2.96 -35.49 -1.78
N GLU A 89 4.28 -35.73 -1.81
CA GLU A 89 4.87 -37.07 -1.76
C GLU A 89 4.49 -37.76 -0.45
N GLU A 90 4.67 -37.10 0.71
CA GLU A 90 4.26 -37.66 2.00
C GLU A 90 2.76 -37.95 2.09
N LEU A 91 1.91 -37.07 1.57
CA LEU A 91 0.46 -37.31 1.54
C LEU A 91 0.09 -38.53 0.69
N LEU A 92 0.71 -38.69 -0.49
CA LEU A 92 0.50 -39.85 -1.37
C LEU A 92 0.97 -41.16 -0.72
N GLU A 93 2.17 -41.16 -0.15
CA GLU A 93 2.75 -42.34 0.50
C GLU A 93 1.94 -42.81 1.70
N ARG A 94 1.35 -41.89 2.46
CA ARG A 94 0.48 -42.17 3.62
C ARG A 94 -0.98 -42.44 3.25
N GLY A 95 -1.29 -42.48 1.95
CA GLY A 95 -2.61 -42.83 1.43
C GLY A 95 -3.70 -41.77 1.66
N PHE A 96 -3.34 -40.49 1.73
CA PHE A 96 -4.35 -39.41 1.78
C PHE A 96 -5.09 -39.31 0.45
N ASP A 97 -6.41 -39.24 0.50
CA ASP A 97 -7.30 -39.17 -0.66
C ASP A 97 -8.21 -37.92 -0.62
N ARG A 98 -9.16 -37.82 -1.57
CA ARG A 98 -10.10 -36.69 -1.67
C ARG A 98 -11.06 -36.56 -0.48
N GLY A 99 -11.21 -37.61 0.33
CA GLY A 99 -12.04 -37.61 1.53
C GLY A 99 -11.31 -37.13 2.79
N CYS A 100 -10.03 -36.78 2.67
CA CYS A 100 -9.18 -36.33 3.78
C CYS A 100 -9.15 -34.80 3.92
N GLY A 101 -8.63 -34.32 5.05
CA GLY A 101 -8.48 -32.88 5.33
C GLY A 101 -7.08 -32.49 5.77
N VAL A 102 -6.74 -31.20 5.61
CA VAL A 102 -5.46 -30.61 6.03
C VAL A 102 -5.66 -29.60 7.15
N ILE A 103 -4.88 -29.67 8.22
CA ILE A 103 -4.86 -28.63 9.26
C ILE A 103 -3.50 -27.95 9.23
N ALA A 104 -3.48 -26.65 8.96
CA ALA A 104 -2.29 -25.81 9.04
C ALA A 104 -2.07 -25.38 10.50
N LEU A 105 -1.04 -25.92 11.16
CA LEU A 105 -0.67 -25.56 12.53
C LEU A 105 0.64 -24.76 12.50
N GLY A 106 0.56 -23.43 12.56
CA GLY A 106 1.76 -22.59 12.47
C GLY A 106 1.52 -21.12 12.18
N GLY A 107 2.58 -20.41 11.80
CA GLY A 107 2.52 -19.01 11.39
C GLY A 107 2.02 -18.81 9.96
N GLY A 108 2.26 -17.61 9.41
CA GLY A 108 1.81 -17.24 8.06
C GLY A 108 2.40 -18.12 6.96
N VAL A 109 3.68 -18.51 7.08
CA VAL A 109 4.32 -19.47 6.16
C VAL A 109 3.56 -20.78 6.11
N THR A 110 3.25 -21.37 7.27
CA THR A 110 2.51 -22.63 7.36
C THR A 110 1.10 -22.50 6.82
N CYS A 111 0.39 -21.41 7.16
CA CYS A 111 -0.97 -21.16 6.66
C CYS A 111 -1.00 -21.07 5.13
N ASP A 112 -0.08 -20.31 4.53
CA ASP A 112 -0.03 -20.13 3.09
C ASP A 112 0.39 -21.41 2.37
N LEU A 113 1.42 -22.10 2.86
CA LEU A 113 1.94 -23.32 2.26
C LEU A 113 0.96 -24.49 2.39
N ALA A 114 0.45 -24.77 3.59
CA ALA A 114 -0.49 -25.86 3.82
C ALA A 114 -1.85 -25.60 3.14
N GLY A 115 -2.30 -24.34 3.14
CA GLY A 115 -3.48 -23.92 2.39
C GLY A 115 -3.31 -24.13 0.88
N PHE A 116 -2.13 -23.83 0.33
CA PHE A 116 -1.81 -24.05 -1.10
C PHE A 116 -1.72 -25.54 -1.44
N VAL A 117 -1.10 -26.32 -0.54
CA VAL A 117 -1.05 -27.78 -0.64
C VAL A 117 -2.47 -28.34 -0.68
N ALA A 118 -3.34 -27.92 0.24
CA ALA A 118 -4.73 -28.33 0.25
C ALA A 118 -5.51 -27.88 -1.00
N ALA A 119 -5.24 -26.67 -1.51
CA ALA A 119 -5.91 -26.14 -2.69
C ALA A 119 -5.60 -26.94 -3.97
N THR A 120 -4.41 -27.53 -4.07
CA THR A 120 -3.90 -28.11 -5.31
C THR A 120 -3.79 -29.63 -5.26
N TYR A 121 -3.57 -30.22 -4.09
CA TYR A 121 -3.56 -31.67 -3.91
C TYR A 121 -4.91 -32.27 -4.26
N MET A 122 -4.91 -33.26 -5.16
CA MET A 122 -6.11 -33.87 -5.73
C MET A 122 -7.16 -32.87 -6.26
N ARG A 123 -6.73 -31.66 -6.65
CA ARG A 123 -7.58 -30.54 -7.10
C ARG A 123 -8.45 -29.91 -6.00
N GLY A 124 -8.11 -30.09 -4.73
CA GLY A 124 -8.75 -29.42 -3.61
C GLY A 124 -9.17 -30.39 -2.51
N LEU A 125 -8.61 -30.18 -1.32
CA LEU A 125 -9.04 -30.79 -0.05
C LEU A 125 -9.65 -29.71 0.86
N PRO A 126 -10.60 -30.08 1.75
CA PRO A 126 -10.95 -29.26 2.90
C PRO A 126 -9.72 -28.99 3.76
N TRP A 127 -9.58 -27.75 4.23
CA TRP A 127 -8.50 -27.42 5.17
C TRP A 127 -8.97 -26.50 6.29
N ALA A 128 -8.22 -26.43 7.39
CA ALA A 128 -8.46 -25.50 8.48
C ALA A 128 -7.14 -24.87 8.94
N ALA A 129 -7.22 -23.70 9.57
CA ALA A 129 -6.04 -22.98 10.07
C ALA A 129 -6.05 -22.86 11.59
N VAL A 130 -4.91 -23.18 12.22
CA VAL A 130 -4.63 -23.02 13.65
C VAL A 130 -3.40 -22.11 13.79
N PRO A 131 -3.58 -20.78 13.65
CA PRO A 131 -2.48 -19.83 13.62
C PRO A 131 -1.76 -19.69 14.97
N THR A 132 -0.43 -19.84 14.95
CA THR A 132 0.43 -19.80 16.16
C THR A 132 1.31 -18.55 16.28
N THR A 133 1.24 -17.62 15.32
CA THR A 133 1.89 -16.31 15.41
C THR A 133 0.83 -15.22 15.42
N LEU A 134 1.11 -14.08 16.07
CA LEU A 134 0.14 -12.97 16.12
C LEU A 134 -0.21 -12.48 14.71
N LEU A 135 0.79 -12.39 13.82
CA LEU A 135 0.58 -12.06 12.41
C LEU A 135 -0.41 -13.01 11.74
N ALA A 136 -0.28 -14.33 11.95
CA ALA A 136 -1.20 -15.29 11.35
C ALA A 136 -2.60 -15.22 11.96
N GLN A 137 -2.71 -14.93 13.26
CA GLN A 137 -3.98 -14.83 13.97
C GLN A 137 -4.84 -13.64 13.51
N VAL A 138 -4.21 -12.49 13.25
CA VAL A 138 -4.93 -11.27 12.83
C VAL A 138 -4.96 -11.08 11.32
N ASP A 139 -4.07 -11.74 10.59
CA ASP A 139 -3.92 -11.55 9.15
C ASP A 139 -3.88 -12.89 8.38
N ALA A 140 -2.74 -13.57 8.28
CA ALA A 140 -2.52 -14.59 7.24
C ALA A 140 -3.54 -15.76 7.20
N ALA A 141 -4.06 -16.20 8.35
CA ALA A 141 -5.02 -17.31 8.39
C ALA A 141 -6.43 -16.96 7.85
N ILE A 142 -6.70 -15.68 7.53
CA ILE A 142 -8.04 -15.20 7.17
C ILE A 142 -8.07 -14.71 5.73
N GLY A 143 -9.08 -15.19 4.99
CA GLY A 143 -9.44 -14.72 3.65
C GLY A 143 -8.85 -15.52 2.50
N GLY A 144 -8.32 -16.71 2.79
CA GLY A 144 -8.08 -17.78 1.83
C GLY A 144 -7.04 -17.49 0.76
N LYS A 145 -6.20 -16.45 0.91
CA LYS A 145 -5.02 -16.29 0.07
C LYS A 145 -4.00 -17.31 0.53
N THR A 146 -3.65 -18.25 -0.34
CA THR A 146 -2.67 -19.31 -0.05
C THR A 146 -1.64 -19.32 -1.16
N GLY A 147 -0.40 -19.72 -0.88
CA GLY A 147 0.62 -19.72 -1.91
C GLY A 147 2.04 -19.96 -1.42
N VAL A 148 2.94 -19.88 -2.38
CA VAL A 148 4.37 -20.08 -2.20
C VAL A 148 5.16 -18.98 -2.90
N ASP A 149 6.39 -18.80 -2.45
CA ASP A 149 7.32 -17.86 -3.03
C ASP A 149 8.03 -18.48 -4.24
N HIS A 150 8.50 -17.60 -5.11
CA HIS A 150 9.38 -17.95 -6.21
C HIS A 150 10.64 -17.11 -6.12
N ARG A 151 11.75 -17.56 -6.70
CA ARG A 151 13.03 -16.79 -6.74
C ARG A 151 12.91 -15.36 -7.29
N LYS A 152 11.80 -15.03 -7.96
CA LYS A 152 11.51 -13.70 -8.52
C LYS A 152 10.62 -12.83 -7.60
N GLY A 153 10.18 -13.33 -6.46
CA GLY A 153 9.37 -12.58 -5.49
C GLY A 153 8.46 -13.46 -4.63
N LYS A 154 7.92 -12.85 -3.56
CA LYS A 154 7.01 -13.50 -2.62
C LYS A 154 5.59 -13.67 -3.18
N ASN A 155 4.89 -14.71 -2.75
CA ASN A 155 3.47 -14.95 -3.01
C ASN A 155 3.04 -14.90 -4.50
N LEU A 156 3.96 -15.17 -5.43
CA LEU A 156 3.66 -15.04 -6.87
C LEU A 156 2.86 -16.21 -7.42
N ILE A 157 2.85 -17.34 -6.72
CA ILE A 157 2.19 -18.59 -7.13
C ILE A 157 1.28 -19.01 -5.98
N GLY A 158 -0.02 -19.11 -6.23
CA GLY A 158 -0.99 -19.33 -5.17
C GLY A 158 -2.40 -19.60 -5.66
N ALA A 159 -3.31 -19.73 -4.70
CA ALA A 159 -4.74 -19.96 -4.93
C ALA A 159 -5.59 -19.22 -3.89
N PHE A 160 -6.79 -18.78 -4.29
CA PHE A 160 -7.83 -18.39 -3.35
C PHE A 160 -8.60 -19.64 -2.90
N HIS A 161 -8.26 -20.17 -1.73
CA HIS A 161 -8.84 -21.39 -1.16
C HIS A 161 -9.22 -21.15 0.31
N GLN A 162 -10.53 -21.08 0.60
CA GLN A 162 -11.02 -20.70 1.92
C GLN A 162 -10.92 -21.89 2.90
N PRO A 163 -10.54 -21.67 4.17
CA PRO A 163 -10.56 -22.71 5.17
C PRO A 163 -12.01 -23.09 5.53
N SER A 164 -12.19 -24.30 6.04
CA SER A 164 -13.44 -24.78 6.64
C SER A 164 -13.71 -24.13 8.00
N PHE A 165 -12.65 -23.82 8.75
CA PHE A 165 -12.68 -22.99 9.95
C PHE A 165 -11.29 -22.46 10.29
N VAL A 166 -11.23 -21.43 11.15
CA VAL A 166 -9.99 -20.92 11.74
C VAL A 166 -10.10 -20.97 13.26
N LEU A 167 -9.09 -21.51 13.93
CA LEU A 167 -9.03 -21.65 15.38
C LEU A 167 -7.91 -20.78 15.97
N VAL A 168 -8.27 -19.60 16.44
CA VAL A 168 -7.35 -18.60 16.99
C VAL A 168 -7.23 -18.76 18.50
N ASP A 169 -6.07 -19.26 18.94
CA ASP A 169 -5.73 -19.40 20.35
C ASP A 169 -4.62 -18.43 20.76
N PRO A 170 -4.93 -17.27 21.38
CA PRO A 170 -3.90 -16.34 21.84
C PRO A 170 -2.98 -16.90 22.93
N ALA A 171 -3.33 -18.02 23.59
CA ALA A 171 -2.47 -18.60 24.62
C ALA A 171 -1.15 -19.14 24.04
N VAL A 172 -1.14 -19.61 22.79
CA VAL A 172 0.07 -20.13 22.14
C VAL A 172 1.12 -19.02 21.87
N LEU A 173 0.72 -17.75 21.93
CA LEU A 173 1.63 -16.63 21.79
C LEU A 173 2.62 -16.52 22.96
N SER A 174 2.39 -17.22 24.08
CA SER A 174 3.31 -17.22 25.22
C SER A 174 4.67 -17.85 24.92
N THR A 175 4.78 -18.67 23.88
CA THR A 175 6.06 -19.24 23.42
C THR A 175 6.62 -18.52 22.18
N LEU A 176 5.94 -17.48 21.70
CA LEU A 176 6.34 -16.76 20.49
C LEU A 176 7.55 -15.87 20.81
N PRO A 177 8.62 -15.89 19.99
CA PRO A 177 9.73 -14.96 20.16
C PRO A 177 9.26 -13.51 20.12
N GLN A 178 9.85 -12.66 20.97
CA GLN A 178 9.48 -11.23 21.05
C GLN A 178 9.54 -10.53 19.69
N ARG A 179 10.56 -10.82 18.86
CA ARG A 179 10.68 -10.26 17.51
C ARG A 179 9.45 -10.56 16.63
N GLU A 180 8.94 -11.79 16.69
CA GLU A 180 7.75 -12.22 15.95
C GLU A 180 6.47 -11.60 16.51
N LEU A 181 6.38 -11.42 17.84
CA LEU A 181 5.27 -10.71 18.49
C LEU A 181 5.21 -9.25 18.01
N HIS A 182 6.35 -8.55 18.00
CA HIS A 182 6.46 -7.19 17.49
C HIS A 182 6.07 -7.07 16.01
N ALA A 183 6.52 -8.00 15.18
CA ALA A 183 6.11 -8.05 13.78
C ALA A 183 4.60 -8.26 13.62
N GLY A 184 3.99 -9.14 14.42
CA GLY A 184 2.53 -9.34 14.42
C GLY A 184 1.74 -8.14 14.94
N LEU A 185 2.29 -7.40 15.90
CA LEU A 185 1.66 -6.16 16.40
C LEU A 185 1.58 -5.08 15.32
N ALA A 186 2.52 -5.05 14.36
CA ALA A 186 2.42 -4.15 13.22
C ALA A 186 1.17 -4.41 12.37
N GLU A 187 0.83 -5.67 12.11
CA GLU A 187 -0.38 -6.03 11.35
C GLU A 187 -1.67 -5.78 12.14
N LEU A 188 -1.62 -5.94 13.48
CA LEU A 188 -2.72 -5.57 14.36
C LEU A 188 -2.97 -4.06 14.31
N LEU A 189 -1.91 -3.25 14.41
CA LEU A 189 -2.00 -1.79 14.29
C LEU A 189 -2.47 -1.36 12.91
N LYS A 190 -1.96 -1.97 11.83
CA LYS A 190 -2.47 -1.74 10.47
C LYS A 190 -3.98 -1.92 10.43
N THR A 191 -4.47 -3.04 10.97
CA THR A 191 -5.90 -3.35 10.98
C THR A 191 -6.71 -2.31 11.76
N ALA A 192 -6.18 -1.83 12.88
CA ALA A 192 -6.79 -0.74 13.63
C ALA A 192 -6.87 0.55 12.81
N LEU A 193 -5.76 0.93 12.17
CA LEU A 193 -5.65 2.17 11.40
C LEU A 193 -6.59 2.23 10.21
N ILE A 194 -6.86 1.10 9.56
CA ILE A 194 -7.68 1.06 8.34
C ILE A 194 -9.17 0.88 8.59
N GLY A 195 -9.59 0.46 9.79
CA GLY A 195 -10.97 0.04 10.00
C GLY A 195 -11.50 0.00 11.44
N ASP A 196 -10.71 0.32 12.46
CA ASP A 196 -11.18 0.26 13.86
C ASP A 196 -10.43 1.23 14.79
N ALA A 197 -11.00 2.43 14.97
CA ALA A 197 -10.45 3.46 15.85
C ALA A 197 -10.44 3.07 17.33
N ASP A 198 -11.36 2.21 17.77
CA ASP A 198 -11.38 1.72 19.15
C ASP A 198 -10.26 0.73 19.40
N LEU A 199 -9.96 -0.15 18.43
CA LEU A 199 -8.79 -1.02 18.49
C LEU A 199 -7.50 -0.21 18.56
N PHE A 200 -7.43 0.92 17.86
CA PHE A 200 -6.27 1.81 17.96
C PHE A 200 -6.16 2.42 19.36
N ARG A 201 -7.27 2.91 19.94
CA ARG A 201 -7.31 3.40 21.33
C ARG A 201 -6.92 2.33 22.35
N LEU A 202 -7.39 1.10 22.14
CA LEU A 202 -7.04 -0.05 22.96
C LEU A 202 -5.52 -0.32 22.89
N ALA A 203 -4.95 -0.30 21.68
CA ALA A 203 -3.52 -0.47 21.48
C ALA A 203 -2.70 0.67 22.13
N GLU A 204 -3.15 1.93 22.07
CA GLU A 204 -2.48 3.03 22.78
C GLU A 204 -2.38 2.80 24.29
N GLN A 205 -3.42 2.20 24.88
CA GLN A 205 -3.49 1.92 26.31
C GLN A 205 -2.70 0.68 26.72
N GLN A 206 -2.72 -0.37 25.90
CA GLN A 206 -2.28 -1.71 26.30
C GLN A 206 -0.96 -2.16 25.67
N LEU A 207 -0.47 -1.49 24.63
CA LEU A 207 0.73 -1.94 23.91
C LEU A 207 1.92 -2.10 24.86
N SER A 208 2.17 -1.15 25.76
CA SER A 208 3.28 -1.25 26.71
C SER A 208 3.18 -2.47 27.64
N THR A 209 1.97 -2.86 28.04
CA THR A 209 1.70 -4.08 28.82
C THR A 209 2.01 -5.34 28.00
N VAL A 210 1.54 -5.40 26.75
CA VAL A 210 1.81 -6.52 25.84
C VAL A 210 3.32 -6.66 25.56
N LEU A 211 4.02 -5.55 25.33
CA LEU A 211 5.47 -5.53 25.11
C LEU A 211 6.26 -6.00 26.35
N SER A 212 5.68 -5.90 27.56
CA SER A 212 6.28 -6.43 28.78
C SER A 212 6.03 -7.94 29.00
N GLY A 213 5.28 -8.59 28.09
CA GLY A 213 5.00 -10.02 28.11
C GLY A 213 3.64 -10.41 28.68
N GLU A 214 2.83 -9.45 29.14
CA GLU A 214 1.46 -9.75 29.59
C GLU A 214 0.49 -9.80 28.39
N LEU A 215 0.11 -11.01 28.00
CA LEU A 215 -0.70 -11.27 26.80
C LEU A 215 -2.21 -11.30 27.07
N SER A 216 -2.65 -11.07 28.31
CA SER A 216 -4.07 -10.98 28.67
C SER A 216 -4.86 -10.00 27.77
N PRO A 217 -4.31 -8.83 27.36
CA PRO A 217 -5.07 -7.88 26.58
C PRO A 217 -5.20 -8.24 25.09
N LEU A 218 -4.40 -9.21 24.60
CA LEU A 218 -4.39 -9.58 23.18
C LEU A 218 -5.67 -10.28 22.72
N GLU A 219 -6.42 -10.95 23.61
CA GLU A 219 -7.62 -11.68 23.19
C GLU A 219 -8.68 -10.73 22.56
N GLU A 220 -8.96 -9.60 23.22
CA GLU A 220 -9.89 -8.60 22.68
C GLU A 220 -9.34 -7.93 21.42
N ALA A 221 -8.06 -7.56 21.42
CA ALA A 221 -7.42 -6.90 20.30
C ALA A 221 -7.40 -7.78 19.04
N VAL A 222 -7.08 -9.07 19.19
CA VAL A 222 -7.15 -10.07 18.13
C VAL A 222 -8.58 -10.23 17.62
N ALA A 223 -9.57 -10.35 18.52
CA ALA A 223 -10.96 -10.49 18.09
C ALA A 223 -11.48 -9.30 17.28
N ARG A 224 -11.09 -8.07 17.65
CA ARG A 224 -11.38 -6.86 16.86
C ARG A 224 -10.68 -6.87 15.51
N ALA A 225 -9.39 -7.19 15.47
CA ALA A 225 -8.64 -7.25 14.21
C ALA A 225 -9.22 -8.29 13.23
N VAL A 226 -9.54 -9.50 13.73
CA VAL A 226 -10.20 -10.55 12.95
C VAL A 226 -11.54 -10.06 12.39
N ARG A 227 -12.34 -9.32 13.17
CA ARG A 227 -13.63 -8.78 12.72
C ARG A 227 -13.46 -7.82 11.55
N VAL A 228 -12.52 -6.87 11.64
CA VAL A 228 -12.22 -5.92 10.55
C VAL A 228 -11.80 -6.69 9.30
N LYS A 229 -10.86 -7.64 9.43
CA LYS A 229 -10.39 -8.41 8.28
C LYS A 229 -11.50 -9.27 7.67
N ALA A 230 -12.31 -9.91 8.50
CA ALA A 230 -13.46 -10.69 8.08
C ALA A 230 -14.46 -9.85 7.29
N GLU A 231 -14.76 -8.64 7.73
CA GLU A 231 -15.66 -7.71 7.06
C GLU A 231 -15.12 -7.28 5.68
N VAL A 232 -13.84 -6.90 5.62
CA VAL A 232 -13.19 -6.51 4.35
C VAL A 232 -13.18 -7.67 3.36
N VAL A 233 -12.80 -8.88 3.81
CA VAL A 233 -12.79 -10.10 2.98
C VAL A 233 -14.20 -10.46 2.51
N SER A 234 -15.22 -10.33 3.37
CA SER A 234 -16.61 -10.64 3.04
C SER A 234 -17.16 -9.74 1.93
N ARG A 235 -16.68 -8.49 1.88
CA ARG A 235 -17.07 -7.49 0.87
C ARG A 235 -16.28 -7.59 -0.43
N ASP A 236 -15.04 -8.10 -0.38
CA ASP A 236 -14.17 -8.22 -1.56
C ASP A 236 -13.20 -9.41 -1.42
N GLU A 237 -13.70 -10.63 -1.68
CA GLU A 237 -12.93 -11.87 -1.52
C GLU A 237 -11.68 -11.90 -2.41
N ARG A 238 -11.74 -11.41 -3.65
CA ARG A 238 -10.68 -11.59 -4.65
C ARG A 238 -9.82 -10.36 -4.90
N GLU A 239 -9.92 -9.35 -4.01
CA GLU A 239 -9.08 -8.14 -4.05
C GLU A 239 -9.22 -7.32 -5.34
N GLY A 240 -10.46 -7.15 -5.80
CA GLY A 240 -10.77 -6.31 -6.95
C GLY A 240 -10.82 -4.80 -6.62
N GLY A 241 -11.18 -4.45 -5.38
CA GLY A 241 -11.49 -3.09 -4.94
C GLY A 241 -11.17 -2.86 -3.47
N LEU A 242 -12.17 -2.96 -2.59
CA LEU A 242 -12.07 -2.62 -1.16
C LEU A 242 -10.91 -3.32 -0.46
N ARG A 243 -10.67 -4.61 -0.72
CA ARG A 243 -9.66 -5.40 0.01
C ARG A 243 -8.24 -4.87 -0.18
N ARG A 244 -8.01 -3.97 -1.14
CA ARG A 244 -6.75 -3.24 -1.29
C ARG A 244 -6.37 -2.45 -0.03
N ILE A 245 -7.32 -2.00 0.79
CA ILE A 245 -7.01 -1.25 2.02
C ILE A 245 -6.17 -2.06 3.02
N LEU A 246 -6.22 -3.40 2.95
CA LEU A 246 -5.37 -4.27 3.78
C LEU A 246 -3.87 -4.12 3.45
N ASN A 247 -3.54 -3.45 2.35
CA ASN A 247 -2.18 -3.17 1.92
C ASN A 247 -1.65 -1.80 2.42
N PHE A 248 -2.27 -1.20 3.44
CA PHE A 248 -1.72 -0.01 4.11
C PHE A 248 -0.30 -0.29 4.62
N GLY A 249 0.65 0.60 4.30
CA GLY A 249 2.08 0.44 4.54
C GLY A 249 2.82 -0.57 3.64
N HIS A 250 2.11 -1.47 2.95
CA HIS A 250 2.77 -2.58 2.25
C HIS A 250 3.57 -2.17 1.02
N THR A 251 3.24 -1.04 0.37
CA THR A 251 3.93 -0.63 -0.86
C THR A 251 5.42 -0.34 -0.60
N LEU A 252 5.73 0.40 0.47
CA LEU A 252 7.12 0.65 0.85
C LEU A 252 7.72 -0.57 1.55
N ALA A 253 6.94 -1.31 2.34
CA ALA A 253 7.40 -2.53 2.99
C ALA A 253 7.95 -3.55 1.98
N HIS A 254 7.19 -3.83 0.91
CA HIS A 254 7.63 -4.75 -0.14
C HIS A 254 8.90 -4.26 -0.83
N ALA A 255 9.05 -2.94 -1.03
CA ALA A 255 10.26 -2.38 -1.62
C ALA A 255 11.48 -2.58 -0.70
N LEU A 256 11.32 -2.39 0.61
CA LEU A 256 12.36 -2.64 1.61
C LEU A 256 12.72 -4.13 1.72
N GLU A 257 11.71 -5.00 1.76
CA GLU A 257 11.91 -6.45 1.75
C GLU A 257 12.66 -6.89 0.49
N ALA A 258 12.27 -6.40 -0.69
CA ALA A 258 12.92 -6.73 -1.94
C ALA A 258 14.35 -6.19 -2.02
N ALA A 259 14.59 -4.94 -1.59
CA ALA A 259 15.92 -4.33 -1.57
C ALA A 259 16.90 -5.08 -0.65
N THR A 260 16.38 -5.72 0.40
CA THR A 260 17.16 -6.54 1.33
C THR A 260 17.15 -8.04 1.01
N ASN A 261 16.69 -8.40 -0.20
CA ASN A 261 16.57 -9.79 -0.67
C ASN A 261 15.78 -10.69 0.30
N TYR A 262 14.82 -10.12 1.03
CA TYR A 262 13.97 -10.79 2.01
C TYR A 262 14.72 -11.47 3.16
N ARG A 263 15.94 -11.02 3.48
CA ARG A 263 16.80 -11.62 4.52
C ARG A 263 16.94 -10.79 5.79
N TYR A 264 16.54 -9.53 5.73
CA TYR A 264 16.81 -8.57 6.80
C TYR A 264 15.59 -8.37 7.72
N PHE A 265 14.46 -8.01 7.12
CA PHE A 265 13.20 -7.78 7.82
C PHE A 265 12.35 -9.04 7.93
N LEU A 266 11.69 -9.21 9.07
CA LEU A 266 10.40 -9.90 9.11
C LEU A 266 9.36 -8.99 8.43
N HIS A 267 8.32 -9.59 7.85
CA HIS A 267 7.31 -8.84 7.08
C HIS A 267 6.71 -7.67 7.87
N GLY A 268 6.23 -7.92 9.09
CA GLY A 268 5.64 -6.89 9.93
C GLY A 268 6.59 -5.76 10.32
N GLU A 269 7.91 -6.00 10.37
CA GLU A 269 8.91 -4.97 10.63
C GLU A 269 9.03 -3.99 9.46
N ALA A 270 9.03 -4.51 8.23
CA ALA A 270 8.98 -3.68 7.03
C ALA A 270 7.65 -2.93 6.90
N VAL A 271 6.54 -3.59 7.24
CA VAL A 271 5.20 -2.97 7.25
C VAL A 271 5.12 -1.84 8.27
N ALA A 272 5.75 -1.96 9.44
CA ALA A 272 5.83 -0.87 10.41
C ALA A 272 6.50 0.40 9.83
N TRP A 273 7.64 0.25 9.13
CA TRP A 273 8.28 1.37 8.42
C TRP A 273 7.40 1.93 7.30
N GLY A 274 6.78 1.05 6.52
CA GLY A 274 5.88 1.46 5.46
C GLY A 274 4.63 2.19 5.97
N MET A 275 4.10 1.83 7.14
CA MET A 275 2.98 2.53 7.76
C MET A 275 3.38 3.93 8.24
N ILE A 276 4.59 4.13 8.76
CA ILE A 276 5.08 5.48 9.12
C ILE A 276 5.12 6.37 7.87
N ALA A 277 5.69 5.86 6.77
CA ALA A 277 5.73 6.59 5.50
C ALA A 277 4.33 6.91 4.95
N ALA A 278 3.42 5.93 4.95
CA ALA A 278 2.06 6.11 4.45
C ALA A 278 1.23 7.06 5.33
N THR A 279 1.43 7.02 6.66
CA THR A 279 0.80 7.95 7.61
C THR A 279 1.27 9.37 7.36
N TRP A 280 2.58 9.56 7.22
CA TRP A 280 3.16 10.87 6.90
C TRP A 280 2.60 11.42 5.58
N LEU A 281 2.56 10.59 4.53
CA LEU A 281 2.01 11.00 3.23
C LEU A 281 0.53 11.37 3.33
N SER A 282 -0.25 10.63 4.14
CA SER A 282 -1.66 10.96 4.40
C SER A 282 -1.82 12.35 5.03
N TRP A 283 -0.99 12.67 6.02
CA TRP A 283 -0.96 14.00 6.63
C TRP A 283 -0.54 15.08 5.64
N ARG A 284 0.51 14.83 4.86
CA ARG A 284 1.02 15.78 3.86
C ARG A 284 0.04 16.09 2.73
N ARG A 285 -0.87 15.16 2.44
CA ARG A 285 -1.98 15.34 1.49
C ARG A 285 -3.23 15.95 2.13
N GLY A 286 -3.18 16.34 3.41
CA GLY A 286 -4.32 16.92 4.13
C GLY A 286 -5.45 15.92 4.44
N LEU A 287 -5.21 14.62 4.27
CA LEU A 287 -6.19 13.56 4.55
C LEU A 287 -6.23 13.19 6.04
N LEU A 288 -5.14 13.45 6.75
CA LEU A 288 -4.96 13.08 8.16
C LEU A 288 -4.52 14.31 8.96
N GLU A 289 -5.09 14.51 10.14
CA GLU A 289 -4.67 15.60 11.01
C GLU A 289 -3.26 15.38 11.58
N GLU A 290 -2.53 16.46 11.85
CA GLU A 290 -1.18 16.38 12.43
C GLU A 290 -1.19 15.67 13.80
N ALA A 291 -2.24 15.87 14.60
CA ALA A 291 -2.40 15.24 15.90
C ALA A 291 -2.54 13.71 15.78
N GLU A 292 -3.30 13.24 14.80
CA GLU A 292 -3.46 11.80 14.53
C GLU A 292 -2.16 11.20 13.97
N HIS A 293 -1.51 11.86 13.01
CA HIS A 293 -0.20 11.46 12.50
C HIS A 293 0.80 11.22 13.64
N LYS A 294 0.94 12.17 14.56
CA LYS A 294 1.84 12.07 15.72
C LYS A 294 1.48 10.92 16.66
N ARG A 295 0.19 10.61 16.84
CA ARG A 295 -0.27 9.47 17.67
C ARG A 295 0.12 8.14 17.04
N ILE A 296 -0.14 8.00 15.74
CA ILE A 296 0.16 6.79 14.97
C ILE A 296 1.67 6.54 14.95
N GLU A 297 2.46 7.55 14.59
CA GLU A 297 3.92 7.45 14.56
C GLU A 297 4.48 7.04 15.92
N ARG A 298 4.05 7.70 17.00
CA ARG A 298 4.51 7.37 18.36
C ARG A 298 4.24 5.91 18.72
N LEU A 299 3.09 5.37 18.31
CA LEU A 299 2.74 3.98 18.60
C LEU A 299 3.57 3.00 17.76
N LEU A 300 3.76 3.29 16.47
CA LEU A 300 4.60 2.48 15.57
C LEU A 300 6.08 2.50 15.96
N LEU A 301 6.57 3.59 16.55
CA LEU A 301 7.95 3.69 17.06
C LEU A 301 8.20 2.84 18.30
N LYS A 302 7.17 2.48 19.08
CA LYS A 302 7.32 1.53 20.20
C LYS A 302 7.58 0.09 19.73
N LEU A 303 7.21 -0.24 18.48
CA LEU A 303 7.50 -1.54 17.92
C LEU A 303 8.99 -1.62 17.53
N SER A 304 9.74 -2.44 18.25
CA SER A 304 11.07 -2.90 17.84
C SER A 304 11.05 -3.40 16.39
N LYS A 305 11.97 -2.87 15.59
CA LYS A 305 12.18 -3.19 14.18
C LYS A 305 13.63 -2.88 13.84
N PRO A 306 14.26 -3.62 12.91
CA PRO A 306 15.60 -3.31 12.44
C PRO A 306 15.69 -1.90 11.86
N PRO A 307 16.87 -1.26 11.95
CA PRO A 307 17.09 0.03 11.31
C PRO A 307 16.92 -0.06 9.79
N LEU A 308 16.67 1.07 9.14
CA LEU A 308 16.59 1.15 7.70
C LEU A 308 17.97 0.83 7.09
N PRO A 309 18.02 -0.05 6.08
CA PRO A 309 19.26 -0.37 5.40
C PRO A 309 19.74 0.82 4.56
N GLU A 310 21.04 0.87 4.29
CA GLU A 310 21.61 1.79 3.30
C GLU A 310 21.18 1.38 1.89
N VAL A 311 20.02 1.89 1.46
CA VAL A 311 19.45 1.70 0.13
C VAL A 311 19.35 3.06 -0.56
N SER A 312 19.82 3.14 -1.81
CA SER A 312 19.68 4.38 -2.58
C SER A 312 18.23 4.62 -2.95
N SER A 313 17.86 5.90 -3.05
CA SER A 313 16.53 6.33 -3.49
C SER A 313 16.15 5.72 -4.85
N GLU A 314 17.10 5.61 -5.77
CA GLU A 314 16.92 5.02 -7.09
C GLU A 314 16.61 3.52 -7.02
N ALA A 315 17.34 2.77 -6.18
CA ALA A 315 17.13 1.33 -6.01
C ALA A 315 15.76 1.05 -5.39
N LEU A 316 15.36 1.85 -4.40
CA LEU A 316 14.03 1.74 -3.79
C LEU A 316 12.91 2.02 -4.81
N LEU A 317 13.06 3.08 -5.63
CA LEU A 317 12.11 3.39 -6.70
C LEU A 317 12.02 2.27 -7.74
N GLU A 318 13.12 1.61 -8.10
CA GLU A 318 13.07 0.45 -8.98
C GLU A 318 12.19 -0.68 -8.41
N HIS A 319 12.28 -0.95 -7.11
CA HIS A 319 11.44 -1.95 -6.47
C HIS A 319 9.97 -1.52 -6.42
N LEU A 320 9.70 -0.23 -6.15
CA LEU A 320 8.34 0.34 -6.16
C LEU A 320 7.69 0.24 -7.55
N ARG A 321 8.44 0.51 -8.64
CA ARG A 321 7.97 0.36 -10.03
C ARG A 321 7.62 -1.08 -10.40
N ARG A 322 8.27 -2.06 -9.76
CA ARG A 322 8.04 -3.50 -10.00
C ARG A 322 6.90 -4.08 -9.16
N ASP A 323 6.42 -3.36 -8.14
CA ASP A 323 5.30 -3.82 -7.31
C ASP A 323 4.02 -3.86 -8.15
N LYS A 324 3.30 -4.99 -8.04
CA LYS A 324 2.20 -5.41 -8.90
C LYS A 324 0.90 -4.64 -8.68
N LYS A 325 0.93 -3.53 -7.95
CA LYS A 325 -0.25 -2.66 -7.70
C LYS A 325 -0.56 -1.71 -8.87
N ILE A 326 0.14 -1.86 -9.99
CA ILE A 326 -0.15 -1.17 -11.24
C ILE A 326 -1.36 -1.82 -11.91
N VAL A 327 -2.53 -1.18 -11.82
CA VAL A 327 -3.69 -1.53 -12.64
C VAL A 327 -3.83 -0.46 -13.72
N ALA A 328 -3.75 -0.88 -15.00
CA ALA A 328 -3.79 0.02 -16.15
C ALA A 328 -2.77 1.18 -16.09
N GLY A 329 -1.54 0.90 -15.66
CA GLY A 329 -0.46 1.89 -15.60
C GLY A 329 -0.51 2.84 -14.40
N ARG A 330 -1.50 2.72 -13.51
CA ARG A 330 -1.64 3.56 -12.31
C ARG A 330 -1.33 2.77 -11.04
N LEU A 331 -0.41 3.30 -10.23
CA LEU A 331 -0.06 2.76 -8.92
C LEU A 331 -1.08 3.25 -7.88
N TYR A 332 -1.77 2.32 -7.23
CA TYR A 332 -2.72 2.63 -6.17
C TYR A 332 -2.04 2.56 -4.81
N TYR A 333 -2.22 3.61 -4.02
CA TYR A 333 -1.71 3.71 -2.65
C TYR A 333 -2.85 3.65 -1.65
N VAL A 334 -2.59 3.06 -0.50
CA VAL A 334 -3.52 3.09 0.62
C VAL A 334 -3.03 4.17 1.59
N LEU A 335 -3.87 5.16 1.83
CA LEU A 335 -3.65 6.27 2.75
C LEU A 335 -4.75 6.26 3.82
N LEU A 336 -4.62 7.11 4.83
CA LEU A 336 -5.61 7.28 5.89
C LEU A 336 -6.38 8.58 5.71
N ARG A 337 -7.69 8.53 6.01
CA ARG A 337 -8.57 9.68 6.17
C ARG A 337 -9.04 9.79 7.62
N GLY A 338 -8.11 9.65 8.55
CA GLY A 338 -8.38 9.49 9.98
C GLY A 338 -8.03 8.10 10.50
N ILE A 339 -7.88 7.99 11.82
CA ILE A 339 -7.66 6.69 12.46
C ILE A 339 -8.92 5.84 12.33
N GLY A 340 -8.79 4.65 11.73
CA GLY A 340 -9.90 3.73 11.49
C GLY A 340 -10.57 3.90 10.13
N GLU A 341 -10.06 4.78 9.28
CA GLU A 341 -10.58 5.00 7.93
C GLU A 341 -9.44 5.05 6.90
N ALA A 342 -9.36 4.02 6.05
CA ALA A 342 -8.42 3.99 4.93
C ALA A 342 -9.09 4.33 3.59
N VAL A 343 -8.32 4.97 2.71
CA VAL A 343 -8.72 5.29 1.34
C VAL A 343 -7.69 4.77 0.35
N VAL A 344 -8.17 4.30 -0.81
CA VAL A 344 -7.32 3.92 -1.93
C VAL A 344 -7.18 5.12 -2.86
N GLU A 345 -6.00 5.72 -2.89
CA GLU A 345 -5.68 6.93 -3.65
C GLU A 345 -4.84 6.60 -4.89
N GLY A 346 -5.15 7.28 -5.99
CA GLY A 346 -4.34 7.29 -7.20
C GLY A 346 -3.39 8.49 -7.22
N GLY A 347 -2.47 8.50 -8.19
CA GLY A 347 -1.66 9.69 -8.48
C GLY A 347 -0.67 10.07 -7.37
N VAL A 348 -0.20 9.11 -6.57
CA VAL A 348 1.01 9.31 -5.75
C VAL A 348 2.21 9.31 -6.68
N THR A 349 2.93 10.42 -6.67
CA THR A 349 4.10 10.66 -7.52
C THR A 349 5.35 10.00 -6.94
N GLU A 350 6.35 9.73 -7.78
CA GLU A 350 7.65 9.24 -7.29
C GLU A 350 8.31 10.22 -6.33
N GLY A 351 8.15 11.53 -6.55
CA GLY A 351 8.67 12.56 -5.65
C GLY A 351 8.08 12.48 -4.24
N GLU A 352 6.77 12.25 -4.12
CA GLU A 352 6.13 12.04 -2.81
C GLU A 352 6.64 10.78 -2.10
N LEU A 353 6.92 9.71 -2.84
CA LEU A 353 7.49 8.48 -2.29
C LEU A 353 8.91 8.67 -1.80
N LEU A 354 9.72 9.42 -2.56
CA LEU A 354 11.07 9.78 -2.14
C LEU A 354 11.04 10.63 -0.87
N SER A 355 10.16 11.61 -0.78
CA SER A 355 10.06 12.41 0.44
C SER A 355 9.51 11.61 1.62
N ALA A 356 8.62 10.64 1.39
CA ALA A 356 8.18 9.72 2.44
C ALA A 356 9.31 8.78 2.90
N TRP A 357 10.17 8.35 1.97
CA TRP A 357 11.39 7.59 2.27
C TRP A 357 12.40 8.43 3.08
N GLU A 358 12.65 9.67 2.68
CA GLU A 358 13.50 10.60 3.43
C GLU A 358 12.93 10.87 4.83
N TYR A 359 11.60 11.03 4.94
CA TYR A 359 10.92 11.21 6.23
C TYR A 359 11.23 10.08 7.20
N ILE A 360 11.03 8.82 6.80
CA ILE A 360 11.25 7.71 7.74
C ILE A 360 12.72 7.59 8.17
N ARG A 361 13.68 8.02 7.33
CA ARG A 361 15.10 8.11 7.72
C ARG A 361 15.34 9.19 8.78
N THR A 362 14.70 10.35 8.66
CA THR A 362 14.81 11.40 9.70
C THR A 362 14.21 10.95 11.04
N VAL A 363 13.08 10.22 10.98
CA VAL A 363 12.41 9.66 12.16
C VAL A 363 13.31 8.63 12.84
N GLU A 364 13.97 7.76 12.07
CA GLU A 364 14.94 6.79 12.59
C GLU A 364 16.11 7.45 13.32
N GLU A 365 16.71 8.49 12.72
CA GLU A 365 17.87 9.20 13.27
C GLU A 365 17.56 9.97 14.57
N GLY A 366 16.29 9.99 15.02
CA GLY A 366 15.84 10.78 16.17
C GLY A 366 15.91 12.29 15.91
N SER A 367 16.05 12.68 14.64
CA SER A 367 16.18 14.06 14.23
C SER A 367 14.79 14.68 14.14
N SER A 368 14.52 15.73 14.92
CA SER A 368 13.31 16.54 14.76
C SER A 368 13.33 17.38 13.48
N ARG A 369 14.32 17.19 12.59
CA ARG A 369 14.27 17.71 11.23
C ARG A 369 13.20 16.92 10.51
N ASN A 370 12.01 17.51 10.43
CA ASN A 370 11.14 17.23 9.29
C ASN A 370 12.05 17.31 8.04
N PRO A 371 12.09 16.28 7.17
CA PRO A 371 12.73 16.44 5.87
C PRO A 371 12.17 17.72 5.28
N SER A 372 13.04 18.45 4.56
CA SER A 372 12.69 19.69 3.88
C SER A 372 11.26 19.56 3.35
N PRO A 373 10.36 20.49 3.70
CA PRO A 373 8.95 20.32 3.39
C PRO A 373 8.82 19.86 1.93
N LEU A 374 8.07 18.77 1.66
CA LEU A 374 7.71 18.33 0.28
C LEU A 374 7.68 19.57 -0.57
N PRO A 375 8.52 19.71 -1.62
CA PRO A 375 8.91 20.99 -2.20
C PRO A 375 7.78 21.99 -2.05
N ARG A 376 7.86 22.79 -0.98
CA ARG A 376 6.75 23.66 -0.59
C ARG A 376 6.81 24.80 -1.58
N HIS A 377 5.98 24.65 -2.60
CA HIS A 377 5.86 25.49 -3.78
C HIS A 377 7.04 25.31 -4.76
N PRO A 378 6.76 25.24 -6.07
CA PRO A 378 7.83 25.21 -7.06
C PRO A 378 8.66 26.48 -6.94
N SER A 379 9.92 26.31 -6.57
CA SER A 379 10.91 27.39 -6.48
C SER A 379 11.53 27.65 -7.85
N ARG A 380 11.42 26.68 -8.76
CA ARG A 380 11.89 26.72 -10.15
C ARG A 380 10.75 26.36 -11.11
N ILE A 381 10.31 27.31 -11.91
CA ILE A 381 9.22 27.11 -12.88
C ILE A 381 9.77 27.19 -14.31
N LEU A 382 9.46 26.17 -15.10
CA LEU A 382 9.70 26.17 -16.53
C LEU A 382 8.50 26.80 -17.25
N VAL A 383 8.74 27.88 -18.00
CA VAL A 383 7.71 28.53 -18.82
C VAL A 383 7.99 28.22 -20.30
N LEU A 384 7.02 27.61 -20.97
CA LEU A 384 7.13 27.23 -22.38
C LEU A 384 6.07 27.95 -23.21
N HIS A 385 6.53 28.62 -24.26
CA HIS A 385 5.69 29.29 -25.25
C HIS A 385 5.74 28.53 -26.58
N GLY A 386 4.57 28.11 -27.04
CA GLY A 386 4.39 27.33 -28.25
C GLY A 386 4.37 28.18 -29.52
N PRO A 387 3.88 27.60 -30.62
CA PRO A 387 4.01 28.22 -31.92
C PRO A 387 3.31 29.57 -32.05
N ASN A 388 3.96 30.48 -32.78
CA ASN A 388 3.54 31.83 -33.12
C ASN A 388 3.55 32.85 -31.97
N LEU A 389 3.90 32.45 -30.74
CA LEU A 389 4.04 33.38 -29.62
C LEU A 389 5.24 34.31 -29.81
N ASN A 390 6.22 33.97 -30.65
CA ASN A 390 7.28 34.88 -31.06
C ASN A 390 6.78 36.10 -31.85
N LEU A 391 5.57 36.06 -32.40
CA LEU A 391 4.93 37.16 -33.13
C LEU A 391 3.92 37.93 -32.27
N LEU A 392 3.89 37.67 -30.95
CA LEU A 392 2.98 38.35 -30.03
C LEU A 392 3.24 39.86 -30.04
N GLY A 393 2.18 40.66 -30.09
CA GLY A 393 2.22 42.12 -30.23
C GLY A 393 2.14 42.63 -31.67
N GLU A 394 2.47 41.78 -32.65
CA GLU A 394 2.36 42.08 -34.10
C GLU A 394 1.21 41.32 -34.77
N ARG A 395 1.00 40.07 -34.37
CA ARG A 395 -0.03 39.20 -34.93
C ARG A 395 -1.37 39.34 -34.19
N GLU A 396 -2.44 39.59 -34.95
CA GLU A 396 -3.83 39.64 -34.46
C GLU A 396 -3.96 40.45 -33.14
N PRO A 397 -3.49 41.73 -33.09
CA PRO A 397 -3.44 42.51 -31.84
C PRO A 397 -4.83 42.75 -31.23
N GLU A 398 -5.90 42.68 -32.04
CA GLU A 398 -7.29 42.73 -31.59
C GLU A 398 -7.68 41.51 -30.72
N VAL A 399 -6.98 40.38 -30.86
CA VAL A 399 -7.25 39.11 -30.17
C VAL A 399 -6.30 38.88 -29.00
N TYR A 400 -5.01 39.19 -29.18
CA TYR A 400 -3.96 38.88 -28.20
C TYR A 400 -3.40 40.10 -27.46
N GLY A 401 -3.84 41.31 -27.84
CA GLY A 401 -3.32 42.57 -27.31
C GLY A 401 -2.04 43.03 -28.01
N LYS A 402 -1.55 44.22 -27.61
CA LYS A 402 -0.34 44.86 -28.17
C LYS A 402 0.95 44.51 -27.42
N MET A 403 0.85 43.74 -26.33
CA MET A 403 2.00 43.32 -25.54
C MET A 403 2.88 42.39 -26.36
N THR A 404 4.18 42.62 -26.38
CA THR A 404 5.15 41.74 -27.06
C THR A 404 5.56 40.55 -26.20
N LEU A 405 6.10 39.49 -26.80
CA LEU A 405 6.65 38.36 -26.04
C LEU A 405 7.77 38.79 -25.07
N LYS A 406 8.59 39.77 -25.47
CA LYS A 406 9.66 40.31 -24.64
C LYS A 406 9.11 41.02 -23.40
N GLU A 407 8.04 41.79 -23.55
CA GLU A 407 7.35 42.44 -22.44
C GLU A 407 6.66 41.41 -21.54
N LEU A 408 6.05 40.37 -22.13
CA LEU A 408 5.45 39.26 -21.39
C LEU A 408 6.50 38.58 -20.49
N ASN A 409 7.62 38.16 -21.07
CA ASN A 409 8.69 37.49 -20.32
C ASN A 409 9.22 38.37 -19.18
N ARG A 410 9.43 39.67 -19.44
CA ARG A 410 9.88 40.62 -18.42
C ARG A 410 8.87 40.73 -17.27
N ALA A 411 7.58 40.81 -17.57
CA ALA A 411 6.54 40.86 -16.55
C ALA A 411 6.48 39.56 -15.71
N LEU A 412 6.71 38.39 -16.32
CA LEU A 412 6.80 37.12 -15.61
C LEU A 412 8.03 37.05 -14.70
N GLU A 413 9.19 37.50 -15.19
CA GLU A 413 10.42 37.57 -14.41
C GLU A 413 10.30 38.52 -13.22
N ASP A 414 9.71 39.71 -13.41
CA ASP A 414 9.47 40.68 -12.34
C ASP A 414 8.50 40.09 -11.29
N PHE A 415 7.39 39.50 -11.73
CA PHE A 415 6.43 38.85 -10.85
C PHE A 415 7.03 37.69 -10.04
N ALA A 416 7.85 36.86 -10.69
CA ALA A 416 8.53 35.72 -10.07
C ALA A 416 9.60 36.16 -9.07
N ARG A 417 10.35 37.22 -9.39
CA ARG A 417 11.39 37.79 -8.51
C ARG A 417 10.82 38.31 -7.20
N GLU A 418 9.69 39.02 -7.27
CA GLU A 418 8.95 39.48 -6.07
C GLU A 418 8.50 38.32 -5.16
N ARG A 419 8.46 37.10 -5.70
CA ARG A 419 7.91 35.91 -5.06
C ARG A 419 8.98 34.84 -4.75
N GLY A 420 10.24 35.15 -5.02
CA GLY A 420 11.36 34.23 -4.80
C GLY A 420 11.35 33.00 -5.72
N ILE A 421 10.79 33.11 -6.92
CA ILE A 421 10.72 32.04 -7.91
C ILE A 421 11.78 32.26 -8.99
N GLU A 422 12.53 31.21 -9.32
CA GLU A 422 13.44 31.17 -10.47
C GLU A 422 12.67 30.70 -11.72
N LEU A 423 12.73 31.47 -12.81
CA LEU A 423 12.11 31.08 -14.08
C LEU A 423 13.16 30.69 -15.11
N ARG A 424 12.85 29.67 -15.91
CA ARG A 424 13.45 29.48 -17.23
C ARG A 424 12.36 29.56 -18.27
N ILE A 425 12.47 30.53 -19.18
CA ILE A 425 11.44 30.84 -20.16
C ILE A 425 11.97 30.55 -21.56
N PHE A 426 11.25 29.73 -22.32
CA PHE A 426 11.60 29.39 -23.69
C PHE A 426 10.41 29.55 -24.63
N GLN A 427 10.70 29.82 -25.90
CA GLN A 427 9.72 29.82 -26.97
C GLN A 427 10.21 28.91 -28.10
N SER A 428 9.29 28.15 -28.69
CA SER A 428 9.56 27.41 -29.92
C SER A 428 8.33 27.29 -30.81
N ASN A 429 8.57 27.32 -32.12
CA ASN A 429 7.58 26.99 -33.14
C ASN A 429 7.53 25.49 -33.49
N HIS A 430 8.42 24.69 -32.90
CA HIS A 430 8.56 23.27 -33.18
C HIS A 430 8.16 22.43 -31.98
N GLU A 431 7.21 21.51 -32.18
CA GLU A 431 6.73 20.58 -31.16
C GLU A 431 7.86 19.76 -30.52
N GLY A 432 8.73 19.17 -31.33
CA GLY A 432 9.87 18.37 -30.83
C GLY A 432 10.79 19.15 -29.91
N VAL A 433 11.04 20.43 -30.19
CA VAL A 433 11.87 21.29 -29.33
C VAL A 433 11.20 21.57 -27.99
N LEU A 434 9.87 21.73 -27.96
CA LEU A 434 9.15 21.88 -26.69
C LEU A 434 9.24 20.60 -25.85
N ILE A 435 9.18 19.42 -26.50
CA ILE A 435 9.37 18.12 -25.86
C ILE A 435 10.81 17.98 -25.32
N ASP A 436 11.81 18.35 -26.12
CA ASP A 436 13.21 18.29 -25.69
C ASP A 436 13.48 19.22 -24.50
N LEU A 437 12.93 20.43 -24.52
CA LEU A 437 13.03 21.38 -23.40
C LEU A 437 12.36 20.83 -22.12
N LEU A 438 11.21 20.18 -22.24
CA LEU A 438 10.55 19.48 -21.13
C LEU A 438 11.46 18.39 -20.54
N HIS A 439 12.07 17.57 -21.39
CA HIS A 439 12.95 16.48 -20.95
C HIS A 439 14.27 16.99 -20.34
N GLU A 440 14.89 18.01 -20.95
CA GLU A 440 16.14 18.60 -20.49
C GLU A 440 15.97 19.26 -19.12
N HIS A 441 14.83 19.92 -18.89
CA HIS A 441 14.59 20.70 -17.68
C HIS A 441 13.85 19.94 -16.57
N ARG A 442 13.47 18.67 -16.79
CA ARG A 442 12.75 17.85 -15.80
C ARG A 442 13.47 17.68 -14.46
N GLY A 443 14.81 17.74 -14.48
CA GLY A 443 15.63 17.64 -13.27
C GLY A 443 15.87 18.98 -12.57
N TRP A 444 15.53 20.10 -13.20
CA TRP A 444 15.68 21.44 -12.65
C TRP A 444 14.34 22.06 -12.22
N ALA A 445 13.27 21.82 -12.97
CA ALA A 445 11.96 22.43 -12.73
C ALA A 445 11.15 21.66 -11.68
N ASP A 446 10.42 22.42 -10.86
CA ASP A 446 9.47 21.92 -9.88
C ASP A 446 8.01 22.01 -10.40
N GLY A 447 7.78 22.82 -11.43
CA GLY A 447 6.48 23.01 -12.08
C GLY A 447 6.60 23.63 -13.47
N ILE A 448 5.57 23.48 -14.29
CA ILE A 448 5.56 23.92 -15.69
C ILE A 448 4.35 24.84 -15.93
N VAL A 449 4.59 25.98 -16.56
CA VAL A 449 3.54 26.80 -17.18
C VAL A 449 3.73 26.74 -18.68
N ILE A 450 2.76 26.18 -19.40
CA ILE A 450 2.87 26.00 -20.85
C ILE A 450 1.72 26.69 -21.57
N ASN A 451 2.06 27.54 -22.54
CA ASN A 451 1.13 27.98 -23.57
C ASN A 451 1.47 27.24 -24.86
N PRO A 452 0.82 26.11 -25.17
CA PRO A 452 1.11 25.31 -26.35
C PRO A 452 0.65 25.94 -27.67
N GLY A 453 -0.06 27.08 -27.64
CA GLY A 453 -0.74 27.63 -28.80
C GLY A 453 -1.69 26.61 -29.45
N ALA A 454 -1.64 26.49 -30.78
CA ALA A 454 -2.50 25.56 -31.50
C ALA A 454 -2.18 24.07 -31.22
N LEU A 455 -0.98 23.74 -30.72
CA LEU A 455 -0.60 22.35 -30.43
C LEU A 455 -1.52 21.71 -29.40
N THR A 456 -2.16 22.49 -28.52
CA THR A 456 -3.11 21.95 -27.53
C THR A 456 -4.26 21.17 -28.17
N HIS A 457 -4.62 21.46 -29.42
CA HIS A 457 -5.80 20.84 -30.04
C HIS A 457 -5.51 19.47 -30.67
N TYR A 458 -4.24 19.09 -30.86
CA TYR A 458 -3.90 17.88 -31.63
C TYR A 458 -2.59 17.18 -31.23
N SER A 459 -1.72 17.82 -30.44
CA SER A 459 -0.40 17.26 -30.09
C SER A 459 -0.50 16.26 -28.94
N TYR A 460 -0.77 15.00 -29.27
CA TYR A 460 -0.66 13.89 -28.32
C TYR A 460 0.79 13.60 -27.93
N ALA A 461 1.78 13.93 -28.76
CA ALA A 461 3.19 13.76 -28.39
C ALA A 461 3.60 14.75 -27.29
N LEU A 462 3.19 16.02 -27.36
CA LEU A 462 3.42 16.99 -26.29
C LEU A 462 2.66 16.61 -25.02
N ARG A 463 1.40 16.13 -25.14
CA ARG A 463 0.62 15.58 -24.03
C ARG A 463 1.40 14.47 -23.31
N ASP A 464 1.89 13.49 -24.04
CA ASP A 464 2.56 12.33 -23.46
C ASP A 464 3.93 12.71 -22.89
N ALA A 465 4.62 13.68 -23.48
CA ALA A 465 5.85 14.24 -22.91
C ALA A 465 5.59 14.96 -21.57
N ILE A 466 4.53 15.77 -21.48
CA ILE A 466 4.12 16.42 -20.22
C ILE A 466 3.81 15.35 -19.16
N ALA A 467 3.04 14.32 -19.52
CA ALA A 467 2.71 13.23 -18.62
C ALA A 467 3.96 12.43 -18.17
N ALA A 468 4.91 12.19 -19.08
CA ALA A 468 6.14 11.44 -18.81
C ALA A 468 7.11 12.20 -17.90
N VAL A 469 7.12 13.53 -17.97
CA VAL A 469 7.93 14.37 -17.07
C VAL A 469 7.36 14.39 -15.65
N GLY A 470 6.04 14.25 -15.48
CA GLY A 470 5.41 14.04 -14.17
C GLY A 470 5.42 15.25 -13.24
N LEU A 471 5.73 16.44 -13.75
CA LEU A 471 5.73 17.69 -12.98
C LEU A 471 4.34 18.36 -13.01
N PRO A 472 3.91 19.04 -11.93
CA PRO A 472 2.70 19.86 -11.91
C PRO A 472 2.72 20.88 -13.07
N THR A 473 1.77 20.75 -13.99
CA THR A 473 1.74 21.54 -15.22
C THR A 473 0.45 22.34 -15.32
N VAL A 474 0.54 23.65 -15.58
CA VAL A 474 -0.61 24.51 -15.86
C VAL A 474 -0.58 24.91 -17.34
N GLU A 475 -1.66 24.57 -18.04
CA GLU A 475 -1.90 25.04 -19.39
C GLU A 475 -2.44 26.47 -19.35
N VAL A 476 -1.85 27.39 -20.12
CA VAL A 476 -2.30 28.78 -20.17
C VAL A 476 -2.52 29.26 -21.61
N HIS A 477 -3.56 30.07 -21.81
CA HIS A 477 -3.85 30.72 -23.08
C HIS A 477 -4.11 32.21 -22.86
N LEU A 478 -3.56 33.04 -23.76
CA LEU A 478 -3.78 34.50 -23.70
C LEU A 478 -5.24 34.87 -23.99
N SER A 479 -5.82 34.26 -25.03
CA SER A 479 -7.23 34.43 -25.43
C SER A 479 -8.13 33.38 -24.78
N ASP A 480 -9.42 33.67 -24.65
CA ASP A 480 -10.40 32.68 -24.21
C ASP A 480 -10.59 31.65 -25.33
N ILE A 481 -10.27 30.39 -25.05
CA ILE A 481 -10.35 29.32 -26.05
C ILE A 481 -11.80 28.89 -26.30
N HIS A 482 -12.72 29.16 -25.38
CA HIS A 482 -14.12 28.76 -25.49
C HIS A 482 -14.93 29.72 -26.36
N SER A 483 -14.56 30.99 -26.40
CA SER A 483 -15.15 32.01 -27.27
C SER A 483 -14.64 31.96 -28.72
N ARG A 484 -13.68 31.07 -29.02
CA ARG A 484 -13.03 30.93 -30.32
C ARG A 484 -13.68 29.82 -31.17
N GLU A 485 -13.08 29.53 -32.34
CA GLU A 485 -13.56 28.53 -33.29
C GLU A 485 -13.75 27.16 -32.62
N PRO A 486 -14.71 26.32 -33.07
CA PRO A 486 -15.05 25.07 -32.38
C PRO A 486 -13.85 24.14 -32.11
N PHE A 487 -12.89 24.05 -33.04
CA PHE A 487 -11.71 23.20 -32.85
C PHE A 487 -10.80 23.70 -31.72
N ARG A 488 -10.85 24.99 -31.36
CA ARG A 488 -10.05 25.56 -30.27
C ARG A 488 -10.58 25.26 -28.88
N ARG A 489 -11.80 24.73 -28.78
CA ARG A 489 -12.46 24.42 -27.50
C ARG A 489 -11.97 23.11 -26.87
N THR A 490 -11.25 22.29 -27.66
CA THR A 490 -10.73 20.99 -27.22
C THR A 490 -9.24 21.11 -26.94
N SER A 491 -8.82 20.80 -25.72
CA SER A 491 -7.40 20.63 -25.37
C SER A 491 -7.13 19.15 -25.12
N VAL A 492 -6.21 18.56 -25.88
CA VAL A 492 -5.76 17.17 -25.67
C VAL A 492 -4.75 17.07 -24.52
N ILE A 493 -4.18 18.20 -24.07
CA ILE A 493 -3.22 18.24 -22.96
C ILE A 493 -3.89 18.58 -21.60
N ARG A 494 -5.13 19.07 -21.60
CA ARG A 494 -5.84 19.51 -20.38
C ARG A 494 -5.82 18.47 -19.28
N ASP A 495 -6.05 17.21 -19.66
CA ASP A 495 -6.20 16.08 -18.74
C ASP A 495 -4.90 15.69 -18.02
N VAL A 496 -3.75 16.11 -18.55
CA VAL A 496 -2.44 15.89 -17.93
C VAL A 496 -1.91 17.15 -17.24
N CYS A 497 -2.69 18.24 -17.23
CA CYS A 497 -2.40 19.49 -16.53
C CYS A 497 -3.27 19.63 -15.27
N ILE A 498 -2.71 20.20 -14.21
CA ILE A 498 -3.46 20.42 -12.96
C ILE A 498 -4.52 21.53 -13.11
N ALA A 499 -4.27 22.48 -14.01
CA ALA A 499 -5.20 23.55 -14.34
C ALA A 499 -5.06 23.99 -15.80
N GLN A 500 -6.11 24.63 -16.32
CA GLN A 500 -6.09 25.36 -17.57
C GLN A 500 -6.69 26.74 -17.35
N ILE A 501 -5.95 27.77 -17.72
CA ILE A 501 -6.36 29.17 -17.55
C ILE A 501 -6.32 29.85 -18.92
N SER A 502 -7.45 30.40 -19.36
CA SER A 502 -7.55 31.05 -20.66
C SER A 502 -8.23 32.42 -20.55
N GLY A 503 -7.95 33.31 -21.52
CA GLY A 503 -8.70 34.56 -21.69
C GLY A 503 -8.32 35.73 -20.80
N LYS A 504 -7.22 35.64 -20.04
CA LYS A 504 -6.78 36.72 -19.13
C LYS A 504 -5.50 37.43 -19.60
N GLY A 505 -5.05 37.21 -20.84
CA GLY A 505 -3.79 37.77 -21.34
C GLY A 505 -2.60 37.39 -20.43
N LEU A 506 -1.78 38.36 -20.04
CA LEU A 506 -0.73 38.19 -19.02
C LEU A 506 -1.26 37.54 -17.74
N GLY A 507 -2.48 37.88 -17.33
CA GLY A 507 -3.14 37.33 -16.15
C GLY A 507 -3.26 35.81 -16.17
N SER A 508 -3.37 35.18 -17.35
CA SER A 508 -3.41 33.71 -17.45
C SER A 508 -2.12 33.07 -16.95
N TYR A 509 -0.97 33.68 -17.24
CA TYR A 509 0.33 33.21 -16.79
C TYR A 509 0.57 33.49 -15.32
N LEU A 510 0.21 34.70 -14.85
CA LEU A 510 0.37 35.07 -13.43
C LEU A 510 -0.47 34.15 -12.54
N GLU A 511 -1.72 33.90 -12.93
CA GLU A 511 -2.57 32.95 -12.24
C GLU A 511 -2.05 31.52 -12.38
N GLY A 512 -1.45 31.14 -13.51
CA GLY A 512 -0.83 29.83 -13.67
C GLY A 512 0.35 29.61 -12.72
N ILE A 513 1.20 30.63 -12.55
CA ILE A 513 2.28 30.62 -11.55
C ILE A 513 1.69 30.55 -10.14
N GLU A 514 0.62 31.30 -9.84
CA GLU A 514 -0.03 31.25 -8.52
C GLU A 514 -0.76 29.93 -8.26
N VAL A 515 -1.35 29.28 -9.27
CA VAL A 515 -1.95 27.94 -9.13
C VAL A 515 -0.89 26.92 -8.77
N LEU A 516 0.29 27.02 -9.37
CA LEU A 516 1.44 26.20 -8.98
C LEU A 516 1.90 26.50 -7.53
N ARG A 517 1.58 27.67 -6.98
CA ARG A 517 1.92 28.05 -5.59
C ARG A 517 0.80 27.84 -4.57
N LYS A 518 -0.49 27.79 -4.93
CA LYS A 518 -1.56 27.81 -3.93
C LYS A 518 -1.61 26.52 -3.11
N GLU A 519 -1.52 26.67 -1.78
CA GLU A 519 -2.12 25.72 -0.83
C GLU A 519 -3.64 25.67 -1.10
N GLU A 520 -4.27 24.50 -1.07
CA GLU A 520 -5.72 24.39 -1.00
C GLU A 520 -6.22 25.00 0.32
N LYS A 521 -6.37 26.33 0.36
CA LYS A 521 -7.21 27.00 1.35
C LYS A 521 -8.68 26.74 1.00
N GLY A 522 -9.17 25.57 1.37
CA GLY A 522 -10.59 25.23 1.40
C GLY A 522 -11.21 25.51 2.77
N ALA A 523 -11.91 26.63 2.86
CA ALA A 523 -13.03 26.89 3.79
C ALA A 523 -12.79 26.84 5.32
N ALA A 524 -12.12 27.87 5.85
CA ALA A 524 -12.42 28.37 7.18
C ALA A 524 -12.26 29.90 7.23
N GLY A 525 -13.40 30.61 7.19
CA GLY A 525 -13.60 31.93 7.82
C GLY A 525 -13.31 33.17 6.98
N ALA A 526 -14.36 33.84 6.49
CA ALA A 526 -14.79 35.16 6.98
C ALA A 526 -15.99 35.69 6.19
N GLY A 527 -17.06 36.09 6.88
CA GLY A 527 -18.15 36.93 6.36
C GLY A 527 -19.52 36.35 6.55
#